data_AF-A0A0N1FVG4-F1
#
_entry.id   AF-A0A0N1FVG4-F1
#
_cell.length_a   1.000
_cell.length_b   1.000
_cell.length_c   1.000
_cell.angle_alpha   90.00
_cell.angle_beta   90.00
_cell.angle_gamma   90.00
#
_symmetry.space_group_name_H-M   'P 1'
#
loop_
_entity.id
_entity.type
_entity.pdbx_description
1 polymer ?
#
loop_
_entity_poly.entity_id
_entity_poly.type
_entity_poly.pdbx_seq_one_letter_code
_entity_poly.pdbx_strand_id
1 'polypeptide(L)'
;MGVVRGSANGFAARATPIGQNTPGVPGTAENGDRFGSRTAFVGGHVAVSAPEENSGTGAVWVFPGTASGVTATGSASFGPRPLAAPVSGAHFGAAFHR
;
A
#
# COMPACT_ATOMS: atom_id res chain seq x y z
N MET A 1 4.42 4.05 6.35
CA MET A 1 3.56 5.24 6.10
C MET A 1 2.59 5.41 7.27
N GLY A 2 2.09 6.62 7.53
CA GLY A 2 1.06 6.87 8.55
C GLY A 2 -0.29 7.26 7.93
N VAL A 3 -1.37 6.58 8.29
CA VAL A 3 -2.74 6.88 7.85
C VAL A 3 -3.47 7.66 8.94
N VAL A 4 -3.92 8.88 8.63
CA VAL A 4 -4.78 9.67 9.53
C VAL A 4 -6.23 9.43 9.17
N ARG A 5 -7.04 9.06 10.17
CA ARG A 5 -8.48 8.79 9.98
C ARG A 5 -9.27 10.10 9.99
N GLY A 6 -10.17 10.26 9.02
CA GLY A 6 -11.14 11.35 9.01
C GLY A 6 -12.48 10.93 9.60
N SER A 7 -13.21 11.89 10.17
CA SER A 7 -14.59 11.75 10.67
C SER A 7 -15.35 13.06 10.47
N ALA A 8 -16.67 13.05 10.71
CA ALA A 8 -17.47 14.28 10.72
C ALA A 8 -16.96 15.32 11.74
N ASN A 9 -16.29 14.87 12.80
CA ASN A 9 -15.72 15.72 13.85
C ASN A 9 -14.25 16.10 13.58
N GLY A 10 -13.74 15.84 12.36
CA GLY A 10 -12.37 16.13 11.96
C GLY A 10 -11.45 14.90 11.96
N PHE A 11 -10.14 15.16 11.97
CA PHE A 11 -9.10 14.14 11.88
C PHE A 11 -8.73 13.56 13.25
N ALA A 12 -8.36 12.28 13.27
CA ALA A 12 -7.79 11.66 14.45
C ALA A 12 -6.47 12.35 14.86
N ALA A 13 -6.24 12.47 16.18
CA ALA A 13 -5.06 13.14 16.72
C ALA A 13 -3.72 12.44 16.38
N ARG A 14 -3.76 11.17 15.96
CA ARG A 14 -2.58 10.39 15.59
C ARG A 14 -2.84 9.58 14.32
N ALA A 15 -1.79 9.43 13.53
CA ALA A 15 -1.78 8.50 12.41
C ALA A 15 -1.62 7.06 12.91
N THR A 16 -2.27 6.12 12.23
CA THR A 16 -1.99 4.68 12.36
C THR A 16 -0.81 4.34 11.45
N PRO A 17 0.32 3.86 12.00
CA PRO A 17 1.44 3.42 11.17
C PRO A 17 1.09 2.10 10.48
N ILE A 18 1.37 2.02 9.18
CA ILE A 18 1.30 0.78 8.40
C ILE A 18 2.50 0.68 7.45
N GLY A 19 3.05 -0.51 7.33
CA GLY A 19 4.18 -0.84 6.46
C GLY A 19 4.23 -2.33 6.16
N GLN A 20 5.17 -2.75 5.30
CA GLN A 20 5.37 -4.17 4.95
C GLN A 20 5.63 -5.05 6.18
N ASN A 21 6.28 -4.53 7.23
CA ASN A 21 6.51 -5.26 8.49
C ASN A 21 5.35 -5.20 9.49
N THR A 22 4.23 -4.57 9.16
CA THR A 22 3.05 -4.59 10.03
C THR A 22 2.48 -6.02 10.05
N PRO A 23 2.17 -6.60 11.24
CA PRO A 23 1.61 -7.95 11.30
C PRO A 23 0.36 -8.11 10.43
N GLY A 24 0.34 -9.19 9.64
CA GLY A 24 -0.76 -9.51 8.72
C GLY A 24 -0.67 -8.83 7.35
N VAL A 25 0.32 -7.96 7.11
CA VAL A 25 0.59 -7.43 5.77
C VAL A 25 1.34 -8.48 4.94
N PRO A 26 0.87 -8.85 3.74
CA PRO A 26 1.54 -9.83 2.90
C PRO A 26 2.91 -9.37 2.40
N GLY A 27 3.81 -10.33 2.18
CA GLY A 27 5.16 -10.09 1.69
C GLY A 27 6.18 -9.94 2.81
N THR A 28 7.41 -9.58 2.43
CA THR A 28 8.51 -9.26 3.35
C THR A 28 8.96 -7.84 3.05
N ALA A 29 9.34 -7.07 4.07
CA ALA A 29 9.94 -5.76 3.84
C ALA A 29 11.41 -5.92 3.44
N GLU A 30 11.80 -5.30 2.35
CA GLU A 30 13.20 -5.23 1.92
C GLU A 30 13.66 -3.77 1.96
N ASN A 31 14.96 -3.59 2.20
CA ASN A 31 15.51 -2.24 2.19
C ASN A 31 15.56 -1.73 0.75
N GLY A 32 14.89 -0.61 0.48
CA GLY A 32 14.92 0.03 -0.82
C GLY A 32 13.63 -0.07 -1.62
N ASP A 33 12.60 -0.81 -1.17
CA ASP A 33 11.34 -1.00 -1.92
C ASP A 33 10.56 0.30 -2.18
N ARG A 34 10.86 1.33 -1.38
CA ARG A 34 10.18 2.64 -1.37
C ARG A 34 8.68 2.51 -1.12
N PHE A 35 8.28 1.65 -0.19
CA PHE A 35 6.89 1.52 0.23
C PHE A 35 6.29 2.85 0.70
N GLY A 36 5.10 3.17 0.18
CA GLY A 36 4.46 4.46 0.41
C GLY A 36 4.82 5.52 -0.63
N SER A 37 5.53 5.18 -1.71
CA SER A 37 5.89 6.12 -2.78
C SER A 37 4.68 6.78 -3.43
N ARG A 38 3.58 6.04 -3.56
CA ARG A 38 2.26 6.54 -3.98
C ARG A 38 1.19 5.94 -3.08
N THR A 39 0.13 6.72 -2.87
CA THR A 39 -1.05 6.28 -2.13
C THR A 39 -2.31 6.78 -2.81
N ALA A 40 -3.38 5.99 -2.72
CA ALA A 40 -4.72 6.37 -3.17
C ALA A 40 -5.77 5.77 -2.24
N PHE A 41 -6.91 6.44 -2.09
CA PHE A 41 -8.08 5.90 -1.42
C PHE A 41 -9.19 5.69 -2.45
N VAL A 42 -9.62 4.44 -2.64
CA VAL A 42 -10.61 4.07 -3.66
C VAL A 42 -11.47 2.93 -3.16
N GLY A 43 -12.80 3.07 -3.31
CA GLY A 43 -13.76 2.02 -2.94
C GLY A 43 -13.63 1.52 -1.51
N GLY A 44 -13.29 2.40 -0.55
CA GLY A 44 -13.11 2.01 0.86
C GLY A 44 -11.74 1.41 1.20
N HIS A 45 -10.79 1.39 0.26
CA HIS A 45 -9.47 0.79 0.45
C HIS A 45 -8.37 1.83 0.27
N VAL A 46 -7.27 1.65 1.01
CA VAL A 46 -6.03 2.40 0.81
C VAL A 46 -5.10 1.55 -0.05
N ALA A 47 -4.79 2.02 -1.26
CA ALA A 47 -3.74 1.45 -2.09
C ALA A 47 -2.40 2.14 -1.77
N VAL A 48 -1.32 1.36 -1.67
CA VAL A 48 0.03 1.82 -1.36
C VAL A 48 1.01 1.11 -2.27
N SER A 49 1.89 1.86 -2.95
CA SER A 49 2.90 1.27 -3.84
C SER A 49 4.31 1.23 -3.22
N ALA A 50 5.08 0.24 -3.66
CA ALA A 50 6.52 0.13 -3.47
C ALA A 50 7.15 -0.16 -4.86
N PRO A 51 7.43 0.87 -5.68
CA PRO A 51 7.82 0.69 -7.07
C PRO A 51 9.24 0.13 -7.26
N GLU A 52 10.05 0.06 -6.21
CA GLU A 52 11.41 -0.52 -6.27
C GLU A 52 11.47 -1.95 -5.73
N GLU A 53 10.35 -2.49 -5.25
CA GLU A 53 10.21 -3.87 -4.79
C GLU A 53 10.90 -4.85 -5.76
N ASN A 54 11.72 -5.76 -5.23
CA ASN A 54 12.44 -6.77 -6.02
C ASN A 54 13.20 -6.17 -7.22
N SER A 55 14.09 -5.21 -6.94
CA SER A 55 14.94 -4.55 -7.96
C SER A 55 14.15 -3.86 -9.07
N GLY A 56 13.13 -3.08 -8.70
CA GLY A 56 12.32 -2.32 -9.67
C GLY A 56 11.22 -3.14 -10.35
N THR A 57 10.90 -4.33 -9.84
CA THR A 57 9.70 -5.06 -10.27
C THR A 57 8.45 -4.28 -9.86
N GLY A 58 8.45 -3.79 -8.63
CA GLY A 58 7.36 -3.02 -8.06
C GLY A 58 6.20 -3.89 -7.56
N ALA A 59 5.49 -3.38 -6.56
CA ALA A 59 4.29 -3.99 -6.03
C ALA A 59 3.32 -2.95 -5.46
N VAL A 60 2.05 -3.35 -5.33
CA VAL A 60 0.99 -2.58 -4.70
C VAL A 60 0.36 -3.42 -3.60
N TRP A 61 0.15 -2.79 -2.44
CA TRP A 61 -0.64 -3.30 -1.34
C TRP A 61 -1.97 -2.57 -1.29
N VAL A 62 -3.04 -3.30 -0.97
CA VAL A 62 -4.38 -2.75 -0.78
C VAL A 62 -4.85 -3.13 0.62
N PHE A 63 -5.16 -2.11 1.41
CA PHE A 63 -5.60 -2.25 2.80
C PHE A 63 -7.07 -1.84 2.94
N PRO A 64 -7.92 -2.67 3.56
CA PRO A 64 -9.28 -2.25 3.89
C PRO A 64 -9.30 -1.05 4.83
N GLY A 65 -10.15 -0.09 4.53
CA GLY A 65 -10.57 0.95 5.47
C GLY A 65 -11.75 0.45 6.32
N THR A 66 -11.74 0.81 7.59
CA THR A 66 -12.82 0.52 8.55
C THR A 66 -13.24 1.81 9.24
N ALA A 67 -14.36 1.78 9.98
CA ALA A 67 -14.76 2.91 10.84
C ALA A 67 -13.67 3.29 11.87
N SER A 68 -12.86 2.32 12.28
CA SER A 68 -11.74 2.50 13.20
C SER A 68 -10.41 2.78 12.50
N GLY A 69 -10.38 2.85 11.16
CA GLY A 69 -9.18 3.12 10.35
C GLY A 69 -8.77 2.03 9.39
N VAL A 70 -7.59 2.21 8.82
CA VAL A 70 -6.94 1.18 8.00
C VAL A 70 -6.62 -0.07 8.82
N THR A 71 -6.72 -1.25 8.21
CA THR A 71 -6.34 -2.53 8.84
C THR A 71 -5.49 -3.39 7.90
N ALA A 72 -4.63 -4.23 8.48
CA ALA A 72 -3.91 -5.26 7.75
C ALA A 72 -4.75 -6.53 7.52
N THR A 73 -5.77 -6.77 8.36
CA THR A 73 -6.66 -7.94 8.20
C THR A 73 -7.43 -7.84 6.88
N GLY A 74 -7.31 -8.88 6.05
CA GLY A 74 -7.93 -8.89 4.72
C GLY A 74 -7.20 -8.03 3.68
N SER A 75 -5.99 -7.54 4.00
CA SER A 75 -5.14 -6.87 3.00
C SER A 75 -4.59 -7.86 1.97
N ALA A 76 -4.28 -7.33 0.79
CA ALA A 76 -3.68 -8.08 -0.31
C ALA A 76 -2.51 -7.30 -0.89
N SER A 77 -1.58 -8.00 -1.53
CA SER A 77 -0.49 -7.41 -2.30
C SER A 77 -0.35 -8.11 -3.65
N PHE A 78 0.00 -7.37 -4.68
CA PHE A 78 0.29 -7.93 -6.00
C PHE A 78 1.35 -7.10 -6.73
N GLY A 79 2.21 -7.82 -7.45
CA GLY A 79 3.11 -7.25 -8.44
C GLY A 79 2.55 -7.36 -9.86
N PRO A 80 3.38 -7.15 -10.89
CA PRO A 80 2.95 -7.23 -12.28
C PRO A 80 2.68 -8.66 -12.78
N ARG A 81 3.26 -9.68 -12.13
CA ARG A 81 3.18 -11.09 -12.56
C ARG A 81 1.75 -11.64 -12.70
N PRO A 82 0.86 -11.51 -11.69
CA PRO A 82 -0.54 -11.98 -11.82
C PRO A 82 -1.33 -11.27 -12.93
N LEU A 83 -0.86 -10.12 -13.40
CA LEU A 83 -1.48 -9.33 -14.47
C LEU A 83 -0.88 -9.64 -15.85
N ALA A 84 0.06 -10.60 -15.94
CA ALA A 84 0.85 -10.88 -17.14
C ALA A 84 1.58 -9.64 -17.70
N ALA A 85 1.90 -8.67 -16.83
CA ALA A 85 2.67 -7.49 -17.20
C ALA A 85 4.19 -7.77 -17.14
N PRO A 86 5.03 -6.96 -17.80
CA PRO A 86 6.48 -7.04 -17.67
C PRO A 86 6.91 -7.03 -16.21
N VAL A 87 7.95 -7.80 -15.87
CA VAL A 87 8.43 -7.94 -14.48
C VAL A 87 9.68 -7.10 -14.27
N SER A 88 10.72 -7.30 -15.08
CA SER A 88 11.98 -6.57 -14.92
C SER A 88 11.82 -5.09 -15.26
N GLY A 89 12.19 -4.20 -14.33
CA GLY A 89 12.14 -2.74 -14.51
C GLY A 89 10.73 -2.19 -14.71
N ALA A 90 9.69 -2.94 -14.32
CA ALA A 90 8.31 -2.56 -14.54
C ALA A 90 7.86 -1.38 -13.68
N HIS A 91 8.53 -1.19 -12.53
CA HIS A 91 8.18 -0.19 -11.53
C HIS A 91 6.67 -0.18 -11.24
N PHE A 92 6.08 -1.36 -11.07
CA PHE A 92 4.64 -1.48 -10.88
C PHE A 92 4.18 -0.65 -9.68
N GLY A 93 3.18 0.20 -9.88
CA GLY A 93 2.73 1.18 -8.87
C GLY A 93 3.51 2.50 -8.85
N ALA A 94 4.37 2.79 -9.85
CA ALA A 94 5.03 4.09 -9.99
C ALA A 94 4.04 5.26 -10.18
N ALA A 95 2.85 4.98 -10.70
CA ALA A 95 1.75 5.92 -10.83
C ALA A 95 0.42 5.28 -10.43
N PHE A 96 -0.41 6.07 -9.74
CA PHE A 96 -1.85 5.82 -9.62
C PHE A 96 -2.55 6.94 -10.38
N HIS A 97 -3.33 6.58 -11.40
CA HIS A 97 -4.14 7.53 -12.15
C HIS A 97 -5.45 7.76 -11.38
N ARG A 98 -5.93 9.02 -11.42
CA ARG A 98 -7.15 9.48 -10.75
C ARG A 98 -8.18 9.87 -11.80
#